data_AF-A0A654AE75-F1
#
_entry.id   AF-A0A654AE75-F1
#
_cell.length_a   1.000
_cell.length_b   1.000
_cell.length_c   1.000
_cell.angle_alpha   90.00
_cell.angle_beta   90.00
_cell.angle_gamma   90.00
#
_symmetry.space_group_name_H-M   'P 1'
#
loop_
_entity.id
_entity.type
_entity.pdbx_description
1 polymer ?
#
loop_
_entity_poly.entity_id
_entity_poly.type
_entity_poly.pdbx_seq_one_letter_code
_entity_poly.pdbx_strand_id
1 'polypeptide(L)'
;MRRGRIIGFALLALLTLTAASCDERPFTRDYARSVPNSVIQVGEKRDRTWEYVDRDGESKKLNSCEDVSPWNGAYSCKSPDGAVELSYSSSKRMRNPTLHVGGEQVPLYCTNEGFWGDGLRFCLPAADSAVPPQPVPRRDKS
;
A
#
# COMPACT_ATOMS: atom_id res chain seq x y z
N MET A 1 75.57 -13.41 19.86
CA MET A 1 74.80 -14.27 20.79
C MET A 1 73.32 -13.93 20.57
N ARG A 2 72.51 -14.80 19.91
CA ARG A 2 71.56 -15.79 20.50
C ARG A 2 70.60 -15.11 21.49
N ARG A 3 69.26 -15.14 21.44
CA ARG A 3 68.12 -15.96 20.91
C ARG A 3 66.88 -15.01 20.98
N GLY A 4 65.73 -15.11 20.30
CA GLY A 4 64.98 -16.20 19.67
C GLY A 4 63.57 -16.33 20.29
N ARG A 5 62.50 -16.30 19.45
CA ARG A 5 61.07 -16.75 19.57
C ARG A 5 60.13 -15.67 19.00
N ILE A 6 59.65 -15.72 17.75
CA ILE A 6 58.73 -16.63 17.03
C ILE A 6 57.38 -16.95 17.74
N ILE A 7 56.32 -16.67 16.98
CA ILE A 7 54.94 -17.21 16.91
C ILE A 7 53.86 -16.54 17.77
N GLY A 8 52.91 -15.93 17.06
CA GLY A 8 51.55 -15.66 17.52
C GLY A 8 50.64 -15.36 16.34
N PHE A 9 50.41 -16.35 15.48
CA PHE A 9 49.28 -16.33 14.54
C PHE A 9 47.98 -16.36 15.35
N ALA A 10 47.14 -15.34 15.19
CA ALA A 10 45.71 -15.44 15.45
C ALA A 10 44.98 -14.87 14.23
N LEU A 11 44.71 -15.78 13.30
CA LEU A 11 43.74 -15.65 12.22
C LEU A 11 42.33 -15.92 12.81
N LEU A 12 41.29 -15.41 12.15
CA LEU A 12 39.84 -15.53 12.41
C LEU A 12 39.28 -14.53 13.43
N ALA A 13 38.23 -13.75 13.15
CA ALA A 13 37.00 -14.11 12.42
C ALA A 13 36.43 -12.91 11.61
N LEU A 14 36.14 -13.12 10.33
CA LEU A 14 34.78 -13.14 9.74
C LEU A 14 34.05 -11.78 9.76
N LEU A 15 34.03 -11.09 8.63
CA LEU A 15 32.94 -11.13 7.61
C LEU A 15 31.70 -10.32 8.02
N THR A 16 31.61 -9.13 7.41
CA THR A 16 30.39 -8.50 6.89
C THR A 16 29.16 -8.50 7.80
N LEU A 17 28.96 -7.42 8.54
CA LEU A 17 27.61 -6.92 8.84
C LEU A 17 27.31 -5.77 7.87
N THR A 18 26.97 -6.12 6.63
CA THR A 18 26.24 -5.23 5.72
C THR A 18 25.01 -6.00 5.25
N ALA A 19 23.84 -5.37 5.37
CA ALA A 19 22.52 -5.82 4.92
C ALA A 19 21.75 -6.78 5.85
N ALA A 20 21.16 -6.21 6.92
CA ALA A 20 19.88 -6.70 7.46
C ALA A 20 19.15 -5.59 8.25
N SER A 21 19.15 -4.34 7.79
CA SER A 21 17.90 -3.58 7.93
C SER A 21 17.10 -3.96 6.70
N CYS A 22 16.31 -5.03 6.81
CA CYS A 22 15.25 -5.26 5.85
C CYS A 22 14.52 -3.93 5.69
N ASP A 23 14.47 -3.40 4.46
CA ASP A 23 13.65 -2.25 4.08
C ASP A 23 12.16 -2.64 4.23
N GLU A 24 11.73 -2.95 5.46
CA GLU A 24 10.32 -3.11 5.80
C GLU A 24 9.70 -1.72 5.69
N ARG A 25 9.22 -1.42 4.50
CA ARG A 25 8.46 -0.20 4.25
C ARG A 25 7.18 -0.27 5.08
N PRO A 26 6.89 0.76 5.90
CA PRO A 26 5.75 0.72 6.80
C PRO A 26 4.46 0.78 5.99
N PHE A 27 3.54 -0.17 6.20
CA PHE A 27 2.18 -0.06 5.63
C PHE A 27 1.33 0.86 6.53
N THR A 28 1.62 2.16 6.45
CA THR A 28 0.95 3.23 7.21
C THR A 28 0.32 4.26 6.27
N ARG A 29 -0.56 5.08 6.80
CA ARG A 29 -1.20 6.14 6.03
C ARG A 29 -0.20 7.22 5.60
N ASP A 30 0.77 7.54 6.46
CA ASP A 30 1.82 8.51 6.13
C ASP A 30 2.70 8.02 4.98
N TYR A 31 3.01 6.72 4.95
CA TYR A 31 3.71 6.13 3.80
C TYR A 31 2.83 6.14 2.55
N ALA A 32 1.52 5.87 2.65
CA ALA A 32 0.63 5.97 1.50
C ALA A 32 0.67 7.37 0.87
N ARG A 33 0.80 8.44 1.65
CA ARG A 33 0.91 9.81 1.12
C ARG A 33 2.16 10.06 0.27
N SER A 34 3.19 9.22 0.36
CA SER A 34 4.41 9.34 -0.44
C SER A 34 4.50 8.31 -1.58
N VAL A 35 3.51 7.42 -1.73
CA VAL A 35 3.49 6.39 -2.77
C VAL A 35 2.55 6.80 -3.90
N PRO A 36 3.05 6.91 -5.15
CA PRO A 36 2.22 7.15 -6.32
C PRO A 36 1.11 6.11 -6.49
N ASN A 37 -0.05 6.56 -6.98
CA ASN A 37 -1.27 5.77 -7.17
C ASN A 37 -1.85 5.17 -5.87
N SER A 38 -1.45 5.67 -4.70
CA SER A 38 -2.12 5.36 -3.45
C SER A 38 -3.45 6.12 -3.35
N VAL A 39 -4.32 5.67 -2.45
CA VAL A 39 -5.62 6.30 -2.20
C VAL A 39 -5.87 6.40 -0.71
N ILE A 40 -6.29 7.57 -0.24
CA ILE A 40 -6.39 7.91 1.17
C ILE A 40 -7.80 8.43 1.44
N GLN A 41 -8.55 7.75 2.32
CA GLN A 41 -9.86 8.23 2.74
C GLN A 41 -9.67 9.46 3.63
N VAL A 42 -10.39 10.55 3.35
CA VAL A 42 -10.34 11.80 4.13
C VAL A 42 -11.70 12.08 4.76
N GLY A 43 -11.80 13.15 5.56
CA GLY A 43 -13.06 13.52 6.24
C GLY A 43 -13.49 12.49 7.28
N GLU A 44 -14.81 12.34 7.46
CA GLU A 44 -15.35 11.26 8.30
C GLU A 44 -15.47 9.97 7.49
N LYS A 45 -15.34 8.83 8.16
CA LYS A 45 -15.44 7.50 7.51
C LYS A 45 -16.72 7.28 6.73
N ARG A 46 -17.83 7.89 7.16
CA ARG A 46 -19.14 7.80 6.49
C ARG A 46 -19.23 8.62 5.20
N ASP A 47 -18.40 9.65 5.05
CA ASP A 47 -18.47 10.59 3.94
C ASP A 47 -17.99 9.97 2.63
N ARG A 48 -17.18 8.90 2.72
CA ARG A 48 -16.60 8.20 1.55
C ARG A 48 -15.90 9.17 0.59
N THR A 49 -15.25 10.17 1.16
CA THR A 49 -14.40 11.12 0.43
C THR A 49 -12.97 10.59 0.42
N TRP A 50 -12.31 10.73 -0.72
CA TRP A 50 -11.00 10.16 -0.96
C TRP A 50 -10.09 11.16 -1.67
N GLU A 51 -8.81 11.03 -1.41
CA GLU A 51 -7.74 11.63 -2.20
C GLU A 51 -6.91 10.50 -2.82
N TYR A 52 -6.24 10.79 -3.94
CA TYR A 52 -5.24 9.91 -4.52
C TYR A 52 -3.92 10.65 -4.64
N VAL A 53 -2.81 9.92 -4.57
CA VAL A 53 -1.48 10.47 -4.86
C VAL A 53 -1.20 10.23 -6.33
N ASP A 54 -0.97 11.29 -7.09
CA ASP A 54 -0.69 11.18 -8.52
C ASP A 54 0.74 10.66 -8.78
N ARG A 55 1.12 10.59 -10.06
CA ARG A 55 2.44 10.10 -10.48
C ARG A 55 3.59 11.02 -10.05
N ASP A 56 3.29 12.30 -9.80
CA ASP A 56 4.25 13.30 -9.36
C ASP A 56 4.37 13.35 -7.82
N GLY A 57 3.58 12.52 -7.12
CA GLY A 57 3.58 12.45 -5.66
C GLY A 57 2.69 13.49 -5.00
N GLU A 58 1.81 14.17 -5.75
CA GLU A 58 0.91 15.17 -5.21
C GLU A 58 -0.45 14.57 -4.83
N SER A 59 -1.00 14.98 -3.69
CA SER A 59 -2.36 14.60 -3.30
C SER A 59 -3.39 15.38 -4.09
N LYS A 60 -4.31 14.65 -4.74
CA LYS A 60 -5.41 15.20 -5.52
C LYS A 60 -6.73 14.66 -4.99
N LYS A 61 -7.77 15.50 -4.98
CA LYS A 61 -9.10 15.11 -4.50
C LYS A 61 -9.84 14.26 -5.52
N LEU A 62 -10.62 13.31 -5.01
CA LEU A 62 -11.71 12.67 -5.73
C LEU A 62 -13.05 13.28 -5.28
N ASN A 63 -14.02 13.26 -6.18
CA ASN A 63 -15.42 13.51 -5.82
C ASN A 63 -15.91 12.41 -4.86
N SER A 64 -17.04 12.66 -4.19
CA SER A 64 -17.66 11.66 -3.31
C SER A 64 -18.01 10.39 -4.09
N CYS A 65 -17.76 9.22 -3.51
CA CYS A 65 -18.06 7.96 -4.19
C CYS A 65 -19.55 7.64 -4.14
N GLU A 66 -20.14 7.38 -5.29
CA GLU A 66 -21.55 7.09 -5.47
C GLU A 66 -21.76 5.59 -5.71
N ASP A 67 -22.93 5.07 -5.28
CA ASP A 67 -23.32 3.70 -5.60
C ASP A 67 -23.78 3.62 -7.05
N VAL A 68 -22.97 2.99 -7.89
CA VAL A 68 -23.23 2.82 -9.33
C VAL A 68 -23.94 1.49 -9.63
N SER A 69 -24.17 0.63 -8.63
CA SER A 69 -24.89 -0.63 -8.81
C SER A 69 -25.69 -1.00 -7.56
N PRO A 70 -26.98 -0.61 -7.50
CA PRO A 70 -27.84 -0.81 -6.32
C PRO A 70 -27.92 -2.26 -5.82
N TRP A 71 -27.70 -3.22 -6.72
CA TRP A 71 -27.83 -4.65 -6.43
C TRP A 71 -26.56 -5.27 -5.83
N ASN A 72 -25.39 -4.67 -6.07
CA ASN A 72 -24.09 -5.26 -5.76
C ASN A 72 -23.22 -4.36 -4.87
N GLY A 73 -23.69 -3.15 -4.55
CA GLY A 73 -22.93 -2.17 -3.77
C GLY A 73 -21.61 -1.82 -4.45
N ALA A 74 -21.63 -1.50 -5.74
CA ALA A 74 -20.44 -1.07 -6.46
C ALA A 74 -20.35 0.46 -6.35
N TYR A 75 -19.18 0.95 -6.00
CA TYR A 75 -18.91 2.36 -5.76
C TYR A 75 -17.88 2.88 -6.74
N SER A 76 -18.10 4.10 -7.20
CA SER A 76 -17.15 4.82 -8.05
C SER A 76 -17.09 6.30 -7.67
N CYS A 77 -15.90 6.88 -7.72
CA CYS A 77 -15.62 8.30 -7.55
C CYS A 77 -14.54 8.71 -8.53
N LYS A 78 -14.69 9.89 -9.12
CA LYS A 78 -13.77 10.40 -10.13
C LYS A 78 -13.06 11.65 -9.64
N SER A 79 -11.88 11.92 -10.17
CA SER A 79 -11.28 13.25 -10.07
C SER A 79 -12.20 14.30 -10.71
N PRO A 80 -12.10 15.60 -10.33
CA PRO A 80 -12.94 16.65 -10.89
C PRO A 80 -12.88 16.78 -12.41
N ASP A 81 -11.74 16.45 -13.02
CA ASP A 81 -11.53 16.43 -14.47
C ASP A 81 -11.92 15.10 -15.13
N GLY A 82 -12.30 14.08 -14.35
CA GLY A 82 -12.68 12.76 -14.83
C GLY A 82 -11.51 11.86 -15.30
N ALA A 83 -10.26 12.32 -15.18
CA ALA A 83 -9.09 11.58 -15.66
C ALA A 83 -8.72 10.36 -14.80
N VAL A 84 -9.13 10.38 -13.53
CA VAL A 84 -8.87 9.30 -12.55
C VAL A 84 -10.19 8.82 -11.97
N GLU A 85 -10.33 7.50 -11.84
CA GLU A 85 -11.49 6.87 -11.21
C GLU A 85 -11.04 5.87 -10.15
N LEU A 86 -11.56 6.00 -8.94
CA LEU A 86 -11.48 4.95 -7.93
C LEU A 86 -12.77 4.13 -7.98
N SER A 87 -12.62 2.82 -8.16
CA SER A 87 -13.74 1.87 -8.15
C SER A 87 -13.53 0.80 -7.10
N TYR A 88 -14.61 0.37 -6.45
CA TYR A 88 -14.59 -0.75 -5.51
C TYR A 88 -15.98 -1.33 -5.32
N SER A 89 -16.07 -2.56 -4.81
CA SER A 89 -17.34 -3.12 -4.31
C SER A 89 -17.35 -3.10 -2.79
N SER A 90 -18.50 -2.78 -2.20
CA SER A 90 -18.68 -2.76 -0.75
C SER A 90 -19.29 -4.08 -0.29
N SER A 91 -18.49 -4.87 0.41
CA SER A 91 -18.98 -5.75 1.47
C SER A 91 -18.67 -5.09 2.83
N LYS A 92 -18.82 -5.75 3.99
CA LYS A 92 -18.25 -5.25 5.26
C LYS A 92 -16.77 -4.81 5.14
N ARG A 93 -16.08 -5.24 4.07
CA ARG A 93 -14.76 -4.81 3.60
C ARG A 93 -14.85 -4.27 2.15
N MET A 94 -14.04 -3.26 1.84
CA MET A 94 -13.82 -2.77 0.46
C MET A 94 -13.18 -3.89 -0.36
N ARG A 95 -13.83 -4.35 -1.42
CA ARG A 95 -13.40 -5.46 -2.28
C ARG A 95 -13.02 -4.94 -3.65
N ASN A 96 -11.98 -5.56 -4.22
CA ASN A 96 -11.42 -5.24 -5.54
C ASN A 96 -11.21 -3.71 -5.76
N PRO A 97 -10.62 -2.99 -4.79
CA PRO A 97 -10.34 -1.58 -4.99
C PRO A 97 -9.35 -1.40 -6.13
N THR A 98 -9.70 -0.57 -7.11
CA THR A 98 -8.91 -0.35 -8.32
C THR A 98 -8.92 1.13 -8.65
N LEU A 99 -7.72 1.70 -8.82
CA LEU A 99 -7.55 3.06 -9.34
C LEU A 99 -7.31 2.98 -10.84
N HIS A 100 -8.13 3.69 -11.62
CA HIS A 100 -8.00 3.82 -13.06
C HIS A 100 -7.33 5.16 -13.35
N VAL A 101 -6.15 5.16 -13.94
CA VAL A 101 -5.36 6.37 -14.24
C VAL A 101 -4.84 6.29 -15.67
N GLY A 102 -5.25 7.23 -16.54
CA GLY A 102 -4.76 7.26 -17.92
C GLY A 102 -5.00 5.97 -18.71
N GLY A 103 -6.11 5.27 -18.44
CA GLY A 103 -6.46 3.99 -19.07
C GLY A 103 -5.78 2.76 -18.46
N GLU A 104 -4.89 2.95 -17.50
CA GLU A 104 -4.26 1.87 -16.73
C GLU A 104 -5.11 1.50 -15.51
N GLN A 105 -5.17 0.20 -15.18
CA GLN A 105 -5.81 -0.29 -13.97
C GLN A 105 -4.73 -0.61 -12.94
N VAL A 106 -4.79 0.07 -11.79
CA VAL A 106 -3.87 -0.14 -10.65
C VAL A 106 -4.67 -0.83 -9.53
N PRO A 107 -4.50 -2.15 -9.34
CA PRO A 107 -5.11 -2.84 -8.22
C PRO A 107 -4.56 -2.32 -6.90
N LEU A 108 -5.42 -2.12 -5.91
CA LEU A 108 -5.05 -1.59 -4.60
C LEU A 108 -5.18 -2.63 -3.50
N TYR A 109 -4.41 -2.46 -2.44
CA TYR A 109 -4.62 -3.13 -1.17
C TYR A 109 -4.90 -2.10 -0.08
N CYS A 110 -6.07 -2.22 0.57
CA CYS A 110 -6.56 -1.24 1.53
C CYS A 110 -6.56 -1.80 2.96
N THR A 111 -6.20 -0.96 3.91
CA THR A 111 -6.36 -1.21 5.34
C THR A 111 -6.99 0.01 6.03
N ASN A 112 -7.30 -0.11 7.32
CA ASN A 112 -7.72 1.03 8.14
C ASN A 112 -6.58 1.39 9.09
N GLU A 113 -6.36 2.67 9.31
CA GLU A 113 -5.55 3.17 10.41
C GLU A 113 -6.47 3.73 11.50
N GLY A 114 -6.32 3.27 12.74
CA GLY A 114 -7.11 3.74 13.90
C GLY A 114 -7.86 2.64 14.64
N PHE A 115 -8.33 2.98 15.84
CA PHE A 115 -9.02 2.06 16.75
C PHE A 115 -10.55 2.24 16.61
N TRP A 116 -11.27 1.14 16.35
CA TRP A 116 -12.74 1.12 16.25
C TRP A 116 -13.30 2.08 15.18
N GLY A 117 -14.56 2.51 15.31
CA GLY A 117 -15.39 3.11 14.26
C GLY A 117 -14.76 4.23 13.44
N ASP A 118 -13.73 4.89 13.96
CA ASP A 118 -13.11 6.10 13.42
C ASP A 118 -11.90 5.84 12.51
N GLY A 119 -11.50 4.58 12.34
CA GLY A 119 -10.35 4.25 11.52
C GLY A 119 -10.57 4.63 10.04
N LEU A 120 -9.81 5.62 9.55
CA LEU A 120 -9.83 6.04 8.15
C LEU A 120 -9.04 5.05 7.31
N ARG A 121 -9.53 4.80 6.10
CA ARG A 121 -8.88 3.88 5.17
C ARG A 121 -7.74 4.54 4.44
N PHE A 122 -6.78 3.72 4.06
CA PHE A 122 -5.78 4.06 3.06
C PHE A 122 -5.42 2.80 2.27
N CYS A 123 -4.96 3.00 1.06
CA CYS A 123 -4.68 1.94 0.11
C CYS A 123 -3.36 2.22 -0.59
N LEU A 124 -2.57 1.17 -0.78
CA LEU A 124 -1.37 1.20 -1.60
C LEU A 124 -1.60 0.40 -2.88
N PRO A 125 -0.82 0.67 -3.96
CA PRO A 125 -0.74 -0.25 -5.08
C PRO A 125 -0.41 -1.66 -4.60
N ALA A 126 -1.13 -2.67 -5.06
CA ALA A 126 -0.94 -4.06 -4.61
C ALA A 126 0.46 -4.63 -4.91
N ALA A 127 1.19 -3.99 -5.81
CA ALA A 127 2.57 -4.32 -6.16
C ALA A 127 3.63 -3.64 -5.26
N ASP A 128 3.23 -2.72 -4.36
CA ASP A 128 4.16 -2.07 -3.44
C ASP A 128 4.71 -3.06 -2.40
N SER A 129 5.99 -2.97 -2.09
CA SER A 129 6.68 -3.89 -1.16
C SER A 129 6.18 -3.81 0.28
N ALA A 130 5.53 -2.72 0.68
CA ALA A 130 4.89 -2.58 1.99
C ALA A 130 3.60 -3.39 2.09
N VAL A 131 2.99 -3.78 0.95
CA VAL A 131 1.76 -4.57 0.94
C VAL A 131 2.07 -5.99 1.39
N PRO A 132 1.41 -6.51 2.44
CA PRO A 132 1.61 -7.88 2.89
C PRO A 132 1.32 -8.90 1.77
N PRO A 133 2.05 -10.04 1.72
CA PRO A 133 1.77 -11.10 0.78
C PRO A 133 0.31 -11.53 0.86
N GLN A 134 -0.43 -11.37 -0.23
CA GLN A 134 -1.82 -11.79 -0.28
C GLN A 134 -1.88 -13.32 -0.37
N PRO A 135 -2.82 -13.99 0.32
CA PRO A 135 -3.04 -15.41 0.15
C PRO A 135 -3.33 -15.70 -1.33
N VAL A 136 -2.46 -16.47 -1.97
CA VAL A 136 -2.74 -16.95 -3.33
C VAL A 136 -4.00 -17.83 -3.23
N PRO A 137 -5.04 -17.60 -4.05
CA PRO A 137 -6.21 -18.48 -4.04
C PRO A 137 -5.74 -19.92 -4.21
N ARG A 138 -6.05 -20.78 -3.23
CA ARG A 138 -5.83 -22.21 -3.42
C ARG A 138 -6.61 -22.61 -4.65
N ARG A 139 -5.90 -23.05 -5.68
CA ARG A 139 -6.50 -23.71 -6.83
C ARG A 139 -6.97 -25.06 -6.31
N ASP A 140 -8.15 -25.09 -5.69
CA ASP A 140 -8.80 -26.34 -5.35
C ASP A 140 -8.99 -27.07 -6.68
N LYS A 141 -8.26 -28.19 -6.78
CA LYS A 141 -8.32 -29.09 -7.93
C LYS A 141 -9.76 -29.57 -8.04
N SER A 142 -10.34 -29.35 -9.22
CA SER A 142 -11.50 -30.09 -9.72
C SER A 142 -11.27 -31.60 -9.64
#